data_AF-A0AAE3A3A7-F1
#
_entry.id   AF-A0AAE3A3A7-F1
#
_cell.length_a   1.000
_cell.length_b   1.000
_cell.length_c   1.000
_cell.angle_alpha   90.00
_cell.angle_beta   90.00
_cell.angle_gamma   90.00
#
_symmetry.space_group_name_H-M   'P 1'
#
loop_
_entity.id
_entity.type
_entity.pdbx_description
1 polymer ?
#
loop_
_entity_poly.entity_id
_entity_poly.type
_entity_poly.pdbx_seq_one_letter_code
_entity_poly.pdbx_strand_id
1 'polypeptide(L)'
;MASSTKTENYQLNQYSANDQPTWVGDYSGDMLKIDTALGNAAKRTGDKFNETETYAVGNLCIKDDLLYKFTAAKEAGAWDETKVKATTIEAEFEQLNGDITQLTEKREWTKVSFIGAVDVTASVPSDKCARVPSTAEEICVEITVKRNASTTIKFSQYLKTPGAYNGGYYNSDKYYASYQIGYSNNIIYLNKSWLKVVDNGTEYNNADTVKVDVYYR
;
A
#
# COMPACT_ATOMS: atom_id res chain seq x y z
N MET A 1 17.26 20.65 -53.20
CA MET A 1 15.80 20.93 -53.22
C MET A 1 15.22 20.42 -51.92
N ALA A 2 14.41 21.21 -51.21
CA ALA A 2 13.67 20.73 -50.04
C ALA A 2 12.45 19.94 -50.52
N SER A 3 12.11 18.85 -49.84
CA SER A 3 10.91 18.08 -50.17
C SER A 3 9.65 18.92 -49.92
N SER A 4 8.67 18.78 -50.82
CA SER A 4 7.33 19.39 -50.69
C SER A 4 6.38 18.60 -49.80
N THR A 5 6.71 17.36 -49.43
CA THR A 5 5.86 16.47 -48.62
C THR A 5 6.60 16.06 -47.35
N LYS A 6 5.95 16.16 -46.19
CA LYS A 6 6.57 15.93 -44.89
C LYS A 6 5.70 15.07 -43.97
N THR A 7 6.34 14.36 -43.05
CA THR A 7 5.64 13.67 -41.96
C THR A 7 5.07 14.68 -40.94
N GLU A 8 4.10 14.26 -40.14
CA GLU A 8 3.33 15.15 -39.27
C GLU A 8 4.12 15.62 -38.03
N ASN A 9 4.76 14.69 -37.31
CA ASN A 9 5.29 14.97 -35.97
C ASN A 9 6.63 15.73 -36.01
N TYR A 10 7.58 15.26 -36.83
CA TYR A 10 8.96 15.78 -36.91
C TYR A 10 9.31 16.35 -38.28
N GLN A 11 8.32 16.50 -39.18
CA GLN A 11 8.48 17.19 -40.45
C GLN A 11 9.61 16.59 -41.32
N LEU A 12 9.74 15.26 -41.27
CA LEU A 12 10.75 14.52 -42.02
C LEU A 12 10.41 14.51 -43.50
N ASN A 13 11.44 14.69 -44.35
CA ASN A 13 11.27 14.79 -45.79
C ASN A 13 10.74 13.47 -46.39
N GLN A 14 9.69 13.55 -47.20
CA GLN A 14 9.18 12.44 -48.04
C GLN A 14 9.48 12.67 -49.52
N TYR A 15 9.45 11.63 -50.35
CA TYR A 15 9.53 11.84 -51.80
C TYR A 15 8.15 12.16 -52.40
N SER A 16 8.13 13.02 -53.41
CA SER A 16 6.93 13.19 -54.25
C SER A 16 6.86 12.10 -55.33
N ALA A 17 5.68 11.82 -55.87
CA ALA A 17 5.47 10.78 -56.89
C ALA A 17 6.36 10.93 -58.14
N ASN A 18 6.89 12.13 -58.38
CA ASN A 18 7.68 12.48 -59.56
C ASN A 18 9.21 12.41 -59.33
N ASP A 19 9.67 12.27 -58.08
CA ASP A 19 11.10 12.35 -57.76
C ASP A 19 11.86 11.03 -57.98
N GLN A 20 11.24 9.86 -57.73
CA GLN A 20 11.88 8.54 -57.95
C GLN A 20 10.90 7.34 -57.82
N PRO A 21 10.31 6.82 -58.90
CA PRO A 21 9.14 5.93 -58.83
C PRO A 21 9.36 4.54 -58.20
N THR A 22 10.60 4.05 -58.11
CA THR A 22 10.87 2.68 -57.66
C THR A 22 10.95 2.49 -56.15
N TRP A 23 11.19 3.55 -55.36
CA TRP A 23 11.44 3.45 -53.91
C TRP A 23 10.59 4.44 -53.07
N VAL A 24 9.72 5.22 -53.72
CA VAL A 24 8.86 6.23 -53.04
C VAL A 24 7.97 5.58 -51.97
N GLY A 25 7.37 4.42 -52.28
CA GLY A 25 6.49 3.72 -51.34
C GLY A 25 7.23 3.28 -50.07
N ASP A 26 8.37 2.62 -50.25
CA ASP A 26 9.17 2.08 -49.14
C ASP A 26 9.77 3.22 -48.31
N TYR A 27 10.42 4.19 -48.94
CA TYR A 27 11.02 5.32 -48.23
C TYR A 27 9.99 6.16 -47.48
N SER A 28 8.95 6.65 -48.16
CA SER A 28 7.95 7.50 -47.50
C SER A 28 7.16 6.73 -46.44
N GLY A 29 6.94 5.43 -46.65
CA GLY A 29 6.34 4.53 -45.67
C GLY A 29 7.21 4.35 -44.42
N ASP A 30 8.51 4.12 -44.58
CA ASP A 30 9.44 3.94 -43.45
C ASP A 30 9.68 5.26 -42.70
N MET A 31 9.77 6.39 -43.40
CA MET A 31 9.84 7.71 -42.77
C MET A 31 8.59 8.00 -41.93
N LEU A 32 7.39 7.62 -42.40
CA LEU A 32 6.15 7.75 -41.62
C LEU A 32 6.16 6.86 -40.38
N LYS A 33 6.63 5.62 -40.47
CA LYS A 33 6.76 4.72 -39.31
C LYS A 33 7.72 5.28 -38.28
N ILE A 34 8.88 5.79 -38.70
CA ILE A 34 9.88 6.41 -37.82
C ILE A 34 9.28 7.65 -37.13
N ASP A 35 8.65 8.54 -37.90
CA ASP A 35 8.01 9.74 -37.37
C ASP A 35 6.92 9.42 -36.34
N THR A 36 6.07 8.44 -36.64
CA THR A 36 5.00 7.98 -35.75
C THR A 36 5.57 7.34 -34.49
N ALA A 37 6.62 6.52 -34.62
CA ALA A 37 7.28 5.89 -33.47
C ALA A 37 7.94 6.94 -32.57
N LEU A 38 8.63 7.93 -33.13
CA LEU A 38 9.21 9.05 -32.39
C LEU A 38 8.13 9.90 -31.73
N GLY A 39 7.03 10.21 -32.43
CA GLY A 39 5.92 10.99 -31.87
C GLY A 39 5.24 10.26 -30.72
N ASN A 40 5.08 8.94 -30.83
CA ASN A 40 4.56 8.11 -29.75
C ASN A 40 5.55 7.96 -28.58
N ALA A 41 6.86 7.94 -28.84
CA ALA A 41 7.88 7.97 -27.79
C ALA A 41 7.82 9.30 -27.01
N ALA A 42 7.69 10.44 -27.73
CA ALA A 42 7.55 11.76 -27.11
C ALA A 42 6.28 11.88 -26.26
N LYS A 43 5.14 11.33 -26.72
CA LYS A 43 3.87 11.29 -25.97
C LYS A 43 3.91 10.42 -24.71
N ARG A 44 4.90 9.52 -24.58
CA ARG A 44 5.06 8.64 -23.40
C ARG A 44 5.93 9.26 -22.30
N THR A 45 6.65 10.33 -22.61
CA THR A 45 7.41 11.18 -21.70
C THR A 45 6.56 12.41 -21.35
N GLY A 46 6.66 12.96 -20.13
CA GLY A 46 5.72 13.98 -19.59
C GLY A 46 5.61 15.31 -20.35
N ASP A 47 4.91 16.29 -19.77
CA ASP A 47 4.73 17.59 -20.43
C ASP A 47 6.07 18.34 -20.60
N LYS A 48 6.25 19.02 -21.74
CA LYS A 48 7.42 19.88 -21.96
C LYS A 48 7.45 20.99 -20.92
N PHE A 49 8.64 21.31 -20.40
CA PHE A 49 8.82 22.40 -19.46
C PHE A 49 8.22 23.71 -19.99
N ASN A 50 7.46 24.38 -19.13
CA ASN A 50 6.76 25.63 -19.41
C ASN A 50 7.15 26.70 -18.38
N GLU A 51 7.67 27.83 -18.84
CA GLU A 51 8.08 28.94 -17.97
C GLU A 51 6.90 29.63 -17.28
N THR A 52 5.66 29.46 -17.76
CA THR A 52 4.48 30.06 -17.14
C THR A 52 3.87 29.22 -16.03
N GLU A 53 4.38 28.01 -15.80
CA GLU A 53 3.84 27.07 -14.83
C GLU A 53 4.66 27.02 -13.53
N THR A 54 3.95 26.77 -12.43
CA THR A 54 4.55 26.45 -11.13
C THR A 54 4.59 24.93 -10.99
N TYR A 55 5.74 24.41 -10.56
CA TYR A 55 5.99 23.00 -10.33
C TYR A 55 6.20 22.73 -8.84
N ALA A 56 5.48 21.75 -8.30
CA ALA A 56 5.71 21.23 -6.97
C ALA A 56 6.84 20.19 -6.96
N VAL A 57 7.36 19.88 -5.76
CA VAL A 57 8.30 18.77 -5.57
C VAL A 57 7.70 17.47 -6.10
N GLY A 58 8.47 16.73 -6.88
CA GLY A 58 8.06 15.46 -7.49
C GLY A 58 7.35 15.59 -8.84
N ASN A 59 7.00 16.80 -9.30
CA ASN A 59 6.51 16.97 -10.66
C ASN A 59 7.57 16.59 -11.69
N LEU A 60 7.10 16.16 -12.87
CA LEU A 60 7.92 15.70 -13.99
C LEU A 60 7.73 16.62 -15.18
N CYS A 61 8.80 16.92 -15.91
CA CYS A 61 8.73 17.63 -17.19
C CYS A 61 9.82 17.15 -18.15
N ILE A 62 9.63 17.39 -19.45
CA ILE A 62 10.67 17.19 -20.47
C ILE A 62 11.36 18.51 -20.76
N LYS A 63 12.70 18.51 -20.73
CA LYS A 63 13.51 19.58 -21.30
C LYS A 63 14.67 18.98 -22.09
N ASP A 64 14.91 19.49 -23.29
CA ASP A 64 15.99 19.04 -24.19
C ASP A 64 16.02 17.50 -24.35
N ASP A 65 14.84 16.91 -24.58
CA ASP A 65 14.61 15.47 -24.73
C ASP A 65 14.97 14.59 -23.52
N LEU A 66 15.23 15.20 -22.36
CA LEU A 66 15.47 14.52 -21.09
C LEU A 66 14.30 14.73 -20.14
N LEU A 67 13.95 13.67 -19.39
CA LEU A 67 12.96 13.72 -18.33
C LEU A 67 13.62 14.23 -17.04
N TYR A 68 13.01 15.22 -16.41
CA TYR A 68 13.46 15.78 -15.14
C TYR A 68 12.37 15.69 -14.08
N LYS A 69 12.78 15.39 -12.85
CA LYS A 69 11.95 15.46 -11.65
C LYS A 69 12.34 16.65 -10.81
N PHE A 70 11.36 17.45 -10.39
CA PHE A 70 11.59 18.56 -9.48
C PHE A 70 11.92 18.05 -8.07
N THR A 71 13.08 18.45 -7.54
CA THR A 71 13.55 18.15 -6.18
C THR A 71 13.19 19.26 -5.19
N ALA A 72 12.80 20.44 -5.68
CA ALA A 72 12.31 21.57 -4.91
C ALA A 72 11.15 22.25 -5.65
N ALA A 73 10.28 22.96 -4.93
CA ALA A 73 9.23 23.75 -5.55
C ALA A 73 9.82 24.87 -6.42
N LYS A 74 9.22 25.08 -7.59
CA LYS A 74 9.64 26.08 -8.57
C LYS A 74 8.43 26.88 -9.04
N GLU A 75 8.43 28.17 -8.77
CA GLU A 75 7.46 29.12 -9.35
C GLU A 75 7.72 29.34 -10.86
N ALA A 76 6.73 29.91 -11.55
CA ALA A 76 6.87 30.37 -12.92
C ALA A 76 8.15 31.21 -13.12
N GLY A 77 8.81 31.00 -14.25
CA GLY A 77 10.06 31.63 -14.64
C GLY A 77 10.98 30.67 -15.40
N ALA A 78 12.16 31.16 -15.76
CA ALA A 78 13.18 30.42 -16.51
C ALA A 78 13.57 29.09 -15.84
N TRP A 79 14.17 28.21 -16.63
CA TRP A 79 14.71 26.92 -16.17
C TRP A 79 15.72 27.10 -15.01
N ASP A 80 15.66 26.19 -14.03
CA ASP A 80 16.53 26.18 -12.87
C ASP A 80 17.04 24.76 -12.60
N GLU A 81 18.27 24.48 -13.04
CA GLU A 81 18.91 23.16 -12.91
C GLU A 81 19.13 22.74 -11.45
N THR A 82 19.14 23.68 -10.50
CA THR A 82 19.37 23.37 -9.09
C THR A 82 18.15 22.76 -8.41
N LYS A 83 16.97 22.87 -9.05
CA LYS A 83 15.69 22.38 -8.53
C LYS A 83 15.21 21.10 -9.18
N VAL A 84 16.00 20.51 -10.05
CA VAL A 84 15.63 19.32 -10.81
C VAL A 84 16.72 18.27 -10.74
N LYS A 85 16.33 17.03 -10.99
CA LYS A 85 17.24 15.91 -11.22
C LYS A 85 16.78 15.16 -12.45
N ALA A 86 17.71 14.87 -13.36
CA ALA A 86 17.41 14.01 -14.50
C ALA A 86 17.00 12.62 -14.01
N THR A 87 15.96 12.06 -14.62
CA THR A 87 15.40 10.75 -14.29
C THR A 87 14.96 10.01 -15.56
N THR A 88 14.51 8.77 -15.42
CA THR A 88 13.94 7.99 -16.51
C THR A 88 12.58 7.44 -16.08
N ILE A 89 11.73 7.10 -17.04
CA ILE A 89 10.45 6.44 -16.76
C ILE A 89 10.66 5.14 -15.97
N GLU A 90 11.71 4.39 -16.30
CA GLU A 90 12.08 3.14 -15.61
C GLU A 90 12.42 3.39 -14.15
N ALA A 91 13.28 4.36 -13.84
CA ALA A 91 13.66 4.68 -12.46
C ALA A 91 12.46 5.17 -11.62
N GLU A 92 11.56 5.98 -12.21
CA GLU A 92 10.36 6.41 -11.50
C GLU A 92 9.37 5.25 -11.28
N PHE A 93 9.24 4.31 -12.22
CA PHE A 93 8.42 3.11 -12.03
C PHE A 93 9.01 2.14 -11.01
N GLU A 94 10.32 1.96 -10.98
CA GLU A 94 10.99 1.17 -9.94
C GLU A 94 10.74 1.77 -8.56
N GLN A 95 10.87 3.09 -8.42
CA GLN A 95 10.58 3.79 -7.18
C GLN A 95 9.10 3.61 -6.78
N LEU A 96 8.16 3.83 -7.70
CA LEU A 96 6.74 3.65 -7.43
C LEU A 96 6.39 2.21 -7.04
N ASN A 97 6.96 1.20 -7.71
CA ASN A 97 6.77 -0.20 -7.36
C ASN A 97 7.35 -0.52 -5.97
N GLY A 98 8.50 0.05 -5.63
CA GLY A 98 9.08 -0.04 -4.29
C GLY A 98 8.18 0.58 -3.22
N ASP A 99 7.70 1.80 -3.45
CA ASP A 99 6.80 2.51 -2.55
C ASP A 99 5.47 1.76 -2.35
N ILE A 100 4.89 1.21 -3.43
CA ILE A 100 3.68 0.37 -3.37
C ILE A 100 3.91 -0.89 -2.54
N THR A 101 5.07 -1.54 -2.72
CA THR A 101 5.43 -2.74 -1.96
C THR A 101 5.53 -2.44 -0.47
N GLN A 102 6.21 -1.35 -0.09
CA GLN A 102 6.32 -0.91 1.31
C GLN A 102 4.96 -0.54 1.91
N LEU A 103 4.11 0.16 1.15
CA LEU A 103 2.75 0.49 1.59
C LEU A 103 1.89 -0.76 1.76
N THR A 104 2.10 -1.79 0.94
CA THR A 104 1.41 -3.08 1.05
C THR A 104 1.87 -3.81 2.31
N GLU A 105 3.17 -3.90 2.57
CA GLU A 105 3.71 -4.50 3.79
C GLU A 105 3.20 -3.79 5.07
N LYS A 106 3.09 -2.45 5.06
CA LYS A 106 2.50 -1.70 6.19
C LYS A 106 1.01 -1.96 6.38
N ARG A 107 0.29 -2.39 5.34
CA ARG A 107 -1.14 -2.69 5.43
C ARG A 107 -1.42 -4.13 5.89
N GLU A 108 -0.47 -5.03 5.67
CA GLU A 108 -0.58 -6.42 6.09
C GLU A 108 -0.57 -6.53 7.61
N TRP A 109 -1.50 -7.31 8.14
CA TRP A 109 -1.60 -7.55 9.57
C TRP A 109 -0.60 -8.63 9.97
N THR A 110 0.30 -8.29 10.89
CA THR A 110 1.13 -9.29 11.55
C THR A 110 0.30 -10.04 12.59
N LYS A 111 0.36 -11.38 12.56
CA LYS A 111 -0.40 -12.24 13.47
C LYS A 111 0.51 -12.90 14.51
N VAL A 112 0.16 -12.79 15.79
CA VAL A 112 0.74 -13.54 16.91
C VAL A 112 -0.39 -14.23 17.67
N SER A 113 -0.17 -15.49 18.06
CA SER A 113 -1.19 -16.30 18.72
C SER A 113 -0.72 -16.80 20.08
N PHE A 114 -1.64 -16.91 21.05
CA PHE A 114 -1.42 -17.62 22.31
C PHE A 114 -2.65 -18.43 22.71
N ILE A 115 -2.49 -19.34 23.68
CA ILE A 115 -3.56 -20.20 24.18
C ILE A 115 -3.71 -20.02 25.69
N GLY A 116 -4.91 -19.72 26.13
CA GLY A 116 -5.31 -19.62 27.53
C GLY A 116 -5.53 -18.19 28.01
N ALA A 117 -6.13 -18.07 29.19
CA ALA A 117 -6.43 -16.85 29.90
C ALA A 117 -5.72 -16.87 31.27
N VAL A 118 -5.48 -15.70 31.84
CA VAL A 118 -4.69 -15.53 33.07
C VAL A 118 -5.43 -14.66 34.08
N ASP A 119 -5.29 -14.97 35.37
CA ASP A 119 -5.68 -14.06 36.45
C ASP A 119 -4.47 -13.18 36.79
N VAL A 120 -4.58 -11.87 36.55
CA VAL A 120 -3.43 -10.97 36.74
C VAL A 120 -3.35 -10.52 38.19
N THR A 121 -2.37 -11.05 38.92
CA THR A 121 -2.04 -10.59 40.27
C THR A 121 -0.60 -10.07 40.42
N ALA A 122 0.33 -10.36 39.49
CA ALA A 122 1.67 -9.75 39.47
C ALA A 122 2.45 -9.85 38.15
N SER A 123 2.29 -10.92 37.36
CA SER A 123 3.03 -11.13 36.10
C SER A 123 2.25 -12.05 35.15
N VAL A 124 2.42 -11.84 33.83
CA VAL A 124 1.78 -12.63 32.78
C VAL A 124 2.79 -13.61 32.18
N PRO A 125 2.52 -14.93 32.16
CA PRO A 125 3.38 -15.92 31.52
C PRO A 125 3.61 -15.63 30.03
N SER A 126 4.82 -15.87 29.54
CA SER A 126 5.22 -15.56 28.16
C SER A 126 4.49 -16.39 27.10
N ASP A 127 4.02 -17.59 27.45
CA ASP A 127 3.24 -18.50 26.60
C ASP A 127 1.73 -18.21 26.61
N LYS A 128 1.29 -17.32 27.50
CA LYS A 128 -0.11 -16.92 27.70
C LYS A 128 -0.40 -15.48 27.26
N CYS A 129 0.48 -14.90 26.47
CA CYS A 129 0.32 -13.54 25.97
C CYS A 129 0.91 -13.35 24.58
N ALA A 130 0.49 -12.29 23.91
CA ALA A 130 1.14 -11.78 22.72
C ALA A 130 1.95 -10.53 23.06
N ARG A 131 3.11 -10.37 22.40
CA ARG A 131 3.91 -9.15 22.46
C ARG A 131 3.75 -8.43 21.12
N VAL A 132 3.31 -7.19 21.18
CA VAL A 132 3.15 -6.32 20.00
C VAL A 132 4.20 -5.21 20.05
N PRO A 133 4.72 -4.70 18.93
CA PRO A 133 5.65 -3.57 18.95
C PRO A 133 4.98 -2.33 19.57
N SER A 134 5.75 -1.48 20.26
CA SER A 134 5.25 -0.16 20.69
C SER A 134 4.88 0.76 19.53
N THR A 135 5.33 0.42 18.31
CA THR A 135 5.03 1.13 17.07
C THR A 135 3.74 0.66 16.40
N ALA A 136 3.05 -0.36 16.93
CA ALA A 136 1.78 -0.80 16.37
C ALA A 136 0.73 0.31 16.51
N GLU A 137 0.17 0.72 15.38
CA GLU A 137 -0.84 1.79 15.32
C GLU A 137 -2.25 1.20 15.46
N GLU A 138 -2.43 -0.04 14.99
CA GLU A 138 -3.71 -0.71 14.93
C GLU A 138 -3.58 -2.13 15.46
N ILE A 139 -4.49 -2.51 16.38
CA ILE A 139 -4.48 -3.83 17.01
C ILE A 139 -5.91 -4.40 17.01
N CYS A 140 -6.05 -5.63 16.52
CA CYS A 140 -7.28 -6.40 16.56
C CYS A 140 -7.02 -7.75 17.25
N VAL A 141 -7.92 -8.14 18.16
CA VAL A 141 -7.82 -9.41 18.89
C VAL A 141 -9.01 -10.29 18.54
N GLU A 142 -8.77 -11.45 17.94
CA GLU A 142 -9.77 -12.50 17.74
C GLU A 142 -9.65 -13.54 18.87
N ILE A 143 -10.77 -13.80 19.54
CA ILE A 143 -10.88 -14.77 20.63
C ILE A 143 -11.70 -15.94 20.11
N THR A 144 -11.13 -17.14 20.16
CA THR A 144 -11.76 -18.38 19.74
C THR A 144 -11.92 -19.31 20.94
N VAL A 145 -13.17 -19.60 21.28
CA VAL A 145 -13.55 -20.45 22.42
C VAL A 145 -14.05 -21.78 21.89
N LYS A 146 -13.62 -22.91 22.48
CA LYS A 146 -14.16 -24.22 22.13
C LYS A 146 -15.52 -24.40 22.80
N ARG A 147 -16.53 -24.72 21.98
CA ARG A 147 -17.87 -25.05 22.46
C ARG A 147 -17.98 -26.55 22.75
N ASN A 148 -17.50 -27.37 21.83
CA ASN A 148 -17.40 -28.82 21.96
C ASN A 148 -16.25 -29.34 21.09
N ALA A 149 -16.11 -30.66 20.97
CA ALA A 149 -15.05 -31.29 20.18
C ALA A 149 -15.00 -30.81 18.70
N SER A 150 -16.13 -30.32 18.16
CA SER A 150 -16.28 -30.03 16.73
C SER A 150 -16.66 -28.58 16.40
N THR A 151 -16.91 -27.72 17.39
CA THR A 151 -17.39 -26.35 17.14
C THR A 151 -16.74 -25.32 18.06
N THR A 152 -16.60 -24.09 17.54
CA THR A 152 -16.00 -22.95 18.24
C THR A 152 -16.87 -21.71 18.13
N ILE A 153 -16.77 -20.82 19.10
CA ILE A 153 -17.35 -19.48 19.09
C ILE A 153 -16.21 -18.48 18.87
N LYS A 154 -16.41 -17.54 17.95
CA LYS A 154 -15.41 -16.51 17.61
C LYS A 154 -16.00 -15.12 17.81
N PHE A 155 -15.20 -14.24 18.38
CA PHE A 155 -15.51 -12.82 18.49
C PHE A 155 -14.22 -12.00 18.44
N SER A 156 -14.33 -10.75 18.00
CA SER A 156 -13.18 -9.87 17.76
C SER A 156 -13.32 -8.54 18.48
N GLN A 157 -12.20 -8.01 18.96
CA GLN A 157 -12.12 -6.70 19.61
C GLN A 157 -11.05 -5.84 18.96
N TYR A 158 -11.43 -4.63 18.54
CA TYR A 158 -10.47 -3.61 18.12
C TYR A 158 -9.94 -2.85 19.33
N LEU A 159 -8.63 -2.67 19.44
CA LEU A 159 -7.99 -1.92 20.52
C LEU A 159 -7.49 -0.59 19.96
N LYS A 160 -8.22 0.50 20.23
CA LYS A 160 -7.98 1.82 19.62
C LYS A 160 -7.06 2.75 20.46
N THR A 161 -6.71 2.37 21.68
CA THR A 161 -5.89 3.21 22.57
C THR A 161 -5.05 2.38 23.55
N PRO A 162 -3.76 2.69 23.75
CA PRO A 162 -2.97 2.14 24.84
C PRO A 162 -3.48 2.71 26.18
N GLY A 163 -4.27 1.91 26.91
CA GLY A 163 -4.76 2.29 28.23
C GLY A 163 -5.89 1.39 28.73
N ALA A 164 -5.60 0.61 29.77
CA ALA A 164 -6.48 -0.13 30.67
C ALA A 164 -7.59 -1.02 30.04
N TYR A 165 -7.44 -2.33 30.26
CA TYR A 165 -8.47 -3.37 30.18
C TYR A 165 -9.71 -3.07 29.33
N ASN A 166 -9.72 -3.58 28.09
CA ASN A 166 -10.89 -3.48 27.22
C ASN A 166 -11.80 -4.68 27.46
N GLY A 167 -12.91 -4.43 28.17
CA GLY A 167 -13.99 -5.39 28.36
C GLY A 167 -14.96 -5.38 27.19
N GLY A 168 -15.53 -6.53 26.88
CA GLY A 168 -16.57 -6.64 25.86
C GLY A 168 -17.51 -7.79 26.13
N TYR A 169 -18.66 -7.73 25.46
CA TYR A 169 -19.65 -8.79 25.47
C TYR A 169 -20.00 -9.16 24.03
N TYR A 170 -20.13 -10.45 23.79
CA TYR A 170 -20.72 -10.98 22.57
C TYR A 170 -22.08 -11.57 22.94
N ASN A 171 -23.12 -11.17 22.23
CA ASN A 171 -24.48 -11.66 22.44
C ASN A 171 -25.10 -12.06 21.10
N SER A 172 -25.78 -13.20 21.10
CA SER A 172 -26.58 -13.74 20.01
C SER A 172 -27.73 -14.54 20.62
N ASP A 173 -28.73 -14.92 19.82
CA ASP A 173 -29.92 -15.67 20.29
C ASP A 173 -29.60 -16.97 21.05
N LYS A 174 -28.39 -17.52 20.91
CA LYS A 174 -27.97 -18.80 21.51
C LYS A 174 -26.78 -18.69 22.47
N TYR A 175 -25.97 -17.63 22.34
CA TYR A 175 -24.67 -17.54 22.99
C TYR A 175 -24.45 -16.18 23.61
N TYR A 176 -23.93 -16.22 24.84
CA TYR A 176 -23.40 -15.05 25.53
C TYR A 176 -21.94 -15.31 25.88
N ALA A 177 -21.06 -14.36 25.56
CA ALA A 177 -19.70 -14.36 26.08
C ALA A 177 -19.35 -13.01 26.67
N SER A 178 -18.67 -13.02 27.83
CA SER A 178 -17.96 -11.86 28.36
C SER A 178 -16.47 -12.12 28.28
N TYR A 179 -15.71 -11.05 28.07
CA TYR A 179 -14.26 -11.11 28.06
C TYR A 179 -13.66 -9.78 28.49
N GLN A 180 -12.40 -9.81 28.87
CA GLN A 180 -11.60 -8.61 29.08
C GLN A 180 -10.19 -8.86 28.56
N ILE A 181 -9.74 -7.99 27.67
CA ILE A 181 -8.37 -7.98 27.16
C ILE A 181 -7.56 -6.96 27.93
N GLY A 182 -6.50 -7.42 28.58
CA GLY A 182 -5.50 -6.54 29.16
C GLY A 182 -4.47 -6.16 28.10
N TYR A 183 -4.16 -4.87 28.02
CA TYR A 183 -3.06 -4.35 27.21
C TYR A 183 -2.20 -3.42 28.07
N SER A 184 -0.98 -3.84 28.36
CA SER A 184 -0.02 -3.07 29.16
C SER A 184 1.41 -3.48 28.81
N ASN A 185 2.33 -2.51 28.78
CA ASN A 185 3.75 -2.73 28.45
C ASN A 185 3.94 -3.57 27.19
N ASN A 186 3.18 -3.29 26.13
CA ASN A 186 3.23 -4.00 24.85
C ASN A 186 2.83 -5.49 24.93
N ILE A 187 2.21 -5.91 26.03
CA ILE A 187 1.74 -7.27 26.26
C ILE A 187 0.21 -7.28 26.21
N ILE A 188 -0.33 -8.21 25.43
CA ILE A 188 -1.76 -8.48 25.31
C ILE A 188 -2.06 -9.85 25.90
N TYR A 189 -3.06 -9.90 26.78
CA TYR A 189 -3.52 -11.14 27.41
C TYR A 189 -5.03 -11.11 27.62
N LEU A 190 -5.61 -12.29 27.79
CA LEU A 190 -7.03 -12.46 28.11
C LEU A 190 -7.18 -12.69 29.62
N ASN A 191 -8.02 -11.89 30.28
CA ASN A 191 -8.27 -12.02 31.72
C ASN A 191 -9.23 -13.18 31.99
N LYS A 192 -8.77 -14.15 32.79
CA LYS A 192 -9.51 -15.37 33.14
C LYS A 192 -10.76 -15.06 33.95
N SER A 193 -10.68 -14.17 34.94
CA SER A 193 -11.81 -13.79 35.79
C SER A 193 -12.99 -13.15 35.02
N TRP A 194 -12.74 -12.64 33.82
CA TRP A 194 -13.75 -11.99 32.97
C TRP A 194 -14.20 -12.85 31.79
N LEU A 195 -13.50 -13.96 31.51
CA LEU A 195 -13.87 -14.88 30.45
C LEU A 195 -15.03 -15.76 30.94
N LYS A 196 -16.23 -15.50 30.41
CA LYS A 196 -17.39 -16.38 30.60
C LYS A 196 -18.02 -16.65 29.26
N VAL A 197 -18.39 -17.90 29.01
CA VAL A 197 -19.10 -18.29 27.79
C VAL A 197 -20.24 -19.20 28.16
N VAL A 198 -21.45 -18.79 27.81
CA VAL A 198 -22.71 -19.48 28.10
C VAL A 198 -23.42 -19.81 26.78
N ASP A 199 -23.85 -21.05 26.65
CA ASP A 199 -24.59 -21.58 25.51
C ASP A 199 -25.86 -22.25 26.02
N ASN A 200 -27.02 -21.68 25.68
CA ASN A 200 -28.32 -22.19 26.11
C ASN A 200 -28.39 -22.51 27.63
N GLY A 201 -27.81 -21.64 28.46
CA GLY A 201 -27.76 -21.80 29.92
C GLY A 201 -26.62 -22.66 30.47
N THR A 202 -25.80 -23.27 29.62
CA THR A 202 -24.62 -24.05 30.04
C THR A 202 -23.35 -23.20 29.95
N GLU A 203 -22.62 -23.07 31.05
CA GLU A 203 -21.34 -22.35 31.09
C GLU A 203 -20.17 -23.28 30.71
N TYR A 204 -19.25 -22.79 29.88
CA TYR A 204 -18.03 -23.51 29.52
C TYR A 204 -16.80 -22.88 30.15
N ASN A 205 -16.06 -23.66 30.93
CA ASN A 205 -14.72 -23.28 31.36
C ASN A 205 -13.71 -23.51 30.23
N ASN A 206 -13.34 -22.43 29.55
CA ASN A 206 -12.37 -22.42 28.46
C ASN A 206 -11.06 -21.72 28.82
N ALA A 207 -10.84 -21.43 30.10
CA ALA A 207 -9.71 -20.59 30.52
C ALA A 207 -8.37 -21.14 30.03
N ASP A 208 -8.16 -22.45 29.96
CA ASP A 208 -6.88 -23.03 29.55
C ASP A 208 -6.80 -23.35 28.04
N THR A 209 -7.93 -23.33 27.34
CA THR A 209 -8.06 -23.81 25.94
C THR A 209 -8.46 -22.75 24.94
N VAL A 210 -8.87 -21.56 25.41
CA VAL A 210 -9.21 -20.42 24.55
C VAL A 210 -8.01 -20.02 23.71
N LYS A 211 -8.20 -19.89 22.40
CA LYS A 211 -7.16 -19.41 21.49
C LYS A 211 -7.36 -17.93 21.26
N VAL A 212 -6.29 -17.16 21.33
CA VAL A 212 -6.31 -15.72 21.06
C VAL A 212 -5.34 -15.43 19.93
N ASP A 213 -5.87 -14.85 18.85
CA ASP A 213 -5.11 -14.38 17.70
C ASP A 213 -5.06 -12.85 17.77
N VAL A 214 -3.86 -12.30 17.89
CA VAL A 214 -3.60 -10.86 17.92
C VAL A 214 -3.02 -10.45 16.58
N TYR A 215 -3.71 -9.54 15.93
CA TYR A 215 -3.31 -8.90 14.68
C TYR A 215 -2.84 -7.49 15.02
N TYR A 216 -1.68 -7.09 14.51
CA TYR A 216 -1.21 -5.71 14.59
C TYR A 216 -0.56 -5.24 13.28
N ARG A 217 -0.56 -3.93 13.07
CA ARG A 217 0.22 -3.26 12.02
C ARG A 217 0.69 -1.88 12.50
#